data_AF-A0A524EIP5-F1
#
_entry.id   AF-A0A524EIP5-F1
#
_cell.length_a   1.000
_cell.length_b   1.000
_cell.length_c   1.000
_cell.angle_alpha   90.00
_cell.angle_beta   90.00
_cell.angle_gamma   90.00
#
_symmetry.space_group_name_H-M   'P 1'
#
loop_
_entity.id
_entity.type
_entity.pdbx_description
1 polymer ?
#
loop_
_entity_poly.entity_id
_entity_poly.type
_entity_poly.pdbx_seq_one_letter_code
_entity_poly.pdbx_strand_id
1 'polypeptide(L)'
;MPPSKIMIHRAISWLLALVSIGTIGTGYSLSRGWISQIYLISALHRVFEVFFIALLALHVGITLWHFSINRKRLLQRIMAGRGLKVNLLRLVQRVSSWMIIAFAFLVITSGLLGYEFFAVYLDGIIPFNWHRVYDFGLVVTIIIHVAVGLKFFTIRKRIRKRMANSVIFTTTIGLLLVVSFLQFQPGLSPPIQTTNPGDDDPTATVPIEPIGDAVGSATIGDTSYQFNSSNVVTRRPDIFKEGAFSMFDVLVHIADLGHIQLAYHFNATMNTFVIDTINGELFWWYRTWYSGGWPERNVFRMDHYHWKPLTRLEFYQASESRITQIYSSFVEENERLQSNTGNLIIPHVRIAGRNNVWTFEDVNVTAHDLRSDIFQPDVITGIDVIMSLGDQNLITYEISWYDSIGTAHLVRNYFVTAINGDQAVGTCGFVYESGDTDFKTNGNHIHLPSDSRVMNSPEYAEWYWICL
;
A
#
# COMPACT_ATOMS: atom_id res chain seq x y z
N MET A 1 -6.73 -29.59 -40.42
CA MET A 1 -6.14 -28.27 -40.14
C MET A 1 -4.74 -28.24 -40.71
N PRO A 2 -4.33 -27.20 -41.45
CA PRO A 2 -2.98 -27.13 -42.00
C PRO A 2 -1.93 -27.15 -40.87
N PRO A 3 -0.77 -27.82 -41.07
CA PRO A 3 0.27 -27.99 -40.05
C PRO A 3 0.73 -26.67 -39.40
N SER A 4 0.78 -25.59 -40.19
CA SER A 4 1.16 -24.25 -39.75
C SER A 4 0.30 -23.75 -38.58
N LYS A 5 -1.02 -23.94 -38.63
CA LYS A 5 -1.91 -23.47 -37.56
C LYS A 5 -1.72 -24.24 -36.25
N ILE A 6 -1.38 -25.53 -36.32
CA ILE A 6 -1.07 -26.33 -35.12
C ILE A 6 0.24 -25.86 -34.50
N MET A 7 1.24 -25.51 -35.31
CA MET A 7 2.50 -24.95 -34.82
C MET A 7 2.28 -23.60 -34.14
N ILE A 8 1.51 -22.71 -34.76
CA ILE A 8 1.16 -21.39 -34.19
C ILE A 8 0.44 -21.55 -32.85
N HIS A 9 -0.60 -22.40 -32.79
CA HIS A 9 -1.34 -22.64 -31.54
C HIS A 9 -0.42 -23.15 -30.41
N ARG A 10 0.51 -24.05 -30.73
CA ARG A 10 1.51 -24.52 -29.76
C ARG A 10 2.46 -23.43 -29.31
N ALA A 11 2.96 -22.60 -30.23
CA ALA A 11 3.86 -21.49 -29.91
C ALA A 11 3.17 -20.50 -28.96
N ILE A 12 1.93 -20.11 -29.25
CA ILE A 12 1.11 -19.25 -28.39
C ILE A 12 0.91 -19.89 -27.01
N SER A 13 0.63 -21.20 -26.95
CA SER A 13 0.43 -21.89 -25.68
C SER A 13 1.68 -21.88 -24.80
N TRP A 14 2.87 -22.04 -25.38
CA TRP A 14 4.13 -21.96 -24.65
C TRP A 14 4.47 -20.55 -24.20
N LEU A 15 4.22 -19.56 -25.06
CA LEU A 15 4.41 -18.16 -24.71
C LEU A 15 3.46 -17.75 -23.57
N LEU A 16 2.18 -18.16 -23.64
CA LEU A 16 1.22 -17.95 -22.56
C LEU A 16 1.69 -18.57 -21.24
N ALA A 17 2.25 -19.78 -21.27
CA ALA A 17 2.79 -20.42 -20.07
C ALA A 17 3.96 -19.62 -19.46
N LEU A 18 4.89 -19.13 -20.29
CA LEU A 18 6.01 -18.31 -19.83
C LEU A 18 5.53 -17.00 -19.20
N VAL A 19 4.62 -16.30 -19.87
CA VAL A 19 4.03 -15.05 -19.37
C VAL A 19 3.22 -15.29 -18.09
N SER A 20 2.53 -16.42 -17.98
CA SER A 20 1.82 -16.80 -16.74
C SER A 20 2.78 -16.94 -15.56
N ILE A 21 3.94 -17.58 -15.76
CA ILE A 21 4.97 -17.71 -14.71
C ILE A 21 5.48 -16.32 -14.29
N GLY A 22 5.72 -15.42 -15.24
CA GLY A 22 6.11 -14.04 -14.95
C GLY A 22 5.04 -13.26 -14.17
N THR A 23 3.77 -13.41 -14.57
CA THR A 23 2.61 -12.77 -13.92
C THR A 23 2.49 -13.25 -12.47
N ILE A 24 2.47 -14.58 -12.25
CA ILE A 24 2.40 -15.18 -10.91
C ILE A 24 3.60 -14.76 -10.07
N GLY A 25 4.82 -14.89 -10.59
CA GLY A 25 6.04 -14.57 -9.85
C GLY A 25 6.10 -13.12 -9.39
N THR A 26 5.72 -12.18 -10.27
CA THR A 26 5.66 -10.76 -9.93
C THR A 26 4.52 -10.44 -8.94
N GLY A 27 3.34 -11.06 -9.09
CA GLY A 27 2.21 -10.88 -8.17
C GLY A 27 2.50 -11.39 -6.75
N TYR A 28 3.11 -12.57 -6.62
CA TYR A 28 3.55 -13.07 -5.31
C TYR A 28 4.69 -12.23 -4.72
N SER A 29 5.61 -11.74 -5.55
CA SER A 29 6.69 -10.86 -5.09
C SER A 29 6.16 -9.55 -4.51
N LEU A 30 5.12 -8.96 -5.13
CA LEU A 30 4.44 -7.77 -4.61
C LEU A 30 3.73 -8.06 -3.29
N SER A 31 2.87 -9.07 -3.27
CA SER A 31 2.06 -9.39 -2.08
C SER A 31 2.87 -9.85 -0.88
N ARG A 32 4.08 -10.38 -1.09
CA ARG A 32 4.98 -10.85 -0.03
C ARG A 32 6.15 -9.92 0.25
N GLY A 33 6.30 -8.83 -0.49
CA GLY A 33 7.42 -7.90 -0.33
C GLY A 33 8.79 -8.56 -0.52
N TRP A 34 8.89 -9.59 -1.38
CA TRP A 34 10.16 -10.31 -1.61
C TRP A 34 11.25 -9.46 -2.25
N ILE A 35 10.85 -8.40 -2.95
CA ILE A 35 11.73 -7.49 -3.66
C ILE A 35 11.42 -6.09 -3.18
N SER A 36 12.45 -5.34 -2.77
CA SER A 36 12.30 -4.00 -2.20
C SER A 36 11.93 -2.93 -3.25
N GLN A 37 12.22 -3.17 -4.53
CA GLN A 37 11.85 -2.27 -5.63
C GLN A 37 10.37 -2.43 -6.05
N ILE A 38 9.44 -2.09 -5.16
CA ILE A 38 7.99 -2.30 -5.33
C ILE A 38 7.48 -1.70 -6.64
N TYR A 39 7.89 -0.47 -7.00
CA TYR A 39 7.46 0.17 -8.25
C TYR A 39 7.87 -0.61 -9.51
N LEU A 40 9.11 -1.12 -9.54
CA LEU A 40 9.60 -1.89 -10.68
C LEU A 40 8.82 -3.20 -10.82
N ILE A 41 8.60 -3.92 -9.71
CA ILE A 41 7.86 -5.18 -9.74
C ILE A 41 6.38 -4.95 -10.08
N SER A 42 5.79 -3.85 -9.61
CA SER A 42 4.41 -3.47 -9.94
C SER A 42 4.27 -3.17 -11.43
N ALA A 43 5.19 -2.39 -11.99
CA ALA A 43 5.24 -2.12 -13.42
C ALA A 43 5.41 -3.41 -14.25
N LEU A 44 6.34 -4.29 -13.85
CA LEU A 44 6.54 -5.58 -14.52
C LEU A 44 5.31 -6.48 -14.43
N HIS A 45 4.62 -6.51 -13.29
CA HIS A 45 3.40 -7.27 -13.11
C HIS A 45 2.31 -6.84 -14.09
N ARG A 46 2.06 -5.52 -14.19
CA ARG A 46 1.09 -4.94 -15.12
C ARG A 46 1.43 -5.26 -16.58
N VAL A 47 2.73 -5.19 -16.95
CA VAL A 47 3.18 -5.58 -18.29
C VAL A 47 2.87 -7.05 -18.56
N PHE A 48 3.22 -7.95 -17.64
CA PHE A 48 2.92 -9.38 -17.81
C PHE A 48 1.43 -9.67 -17.86
N GLU A 49 0.62 -8.98 -17.07
CA GLU A 49 -0.84 -9.11 -17.06
C GLU A 49 -1.45 -8.76 -18.43
N VAL A 50 -1.06 -7.62 -19.02
CA VAL A 50 -1.54 -7.22 -20.36
C VAL A 50 -1.19 -8.28 -21.41
N PHE A 51 0.04 -8.78 -21.40
CA PHE A 51 0.45 -9.87 -22.29
C PHE A 51 -0.32 -11.17 -22.02
N PHE A 52 -0.56 -11.51 -20.75
CA PHE A 52 -1.32 -12.69 -20.35
C PHE A 52 -2.74 -12.63 -20.90
N ILE A 53 -3.45 -11.51 -20.71
CA ILE A 53 -4.81 -11.30 -21.19
C ILE A 53 -4.88 -11.45 -22.72
N ALA A 54 -3.99 -10.78 -23.45
CA ALA A 54 -3.96 -10.83 -24.90
C ALA A 54 -3.69 -12.25 -25.43
N LEU A 55 -2.71 -12.94 -24.85
CA LEU A 55 -2.34 -14.30 -25.25
C LEU A 55 -3.43 -15.32 -24.89
N LEU A 56 -4.08 -15.16 -23.74
CA LEU A 56 -5.19 -16.01 -23.31
C LEU A 56 -6.39 -15.85 -24.25
N ALA A 57 -6.78 -14.61 -24.56
CA ALA A 57 -7.87 -14.32 -25.49
C ALA A 57 -7.60 -14.93 -26.88
N LEU A 58 -6.38 -14.75 -27.39
CA LEU A 58 -5.95 -15.34 -28.66
C LEU A 58 -5.98 -16.88 -28.60
N HIS A 59 -5.49 -17.48 -27.52
CA HIS A 59 -5.49 -18.93 -27.33
C HIS A 59 -6.91 -19.51 -27.28
N VAL A 60 -7.82 -18.86 -26.53
CA VAL A 60 -9.23 -19.25 -26.43
C VAL A 60 -9.92 -19.12 -27.78
N GLY A 61 -9.73 -17.99 -28.49
CA GLY A 61 -10.31 -17.76 -29.82
C GLY A 61 -9.89 -18.82 -30.84
N ILE A 62 -8.59 -19.11 -30.95
CA ILE A 62 -8.07 -20.17 -31.83
C ILE A 62 -8.65 -21.54 -31.43
N THR A 63 -8.75 -21.81 -30.13
CA THR A 63 -9.26 -23.08 -29.61
C THR A 63 -10.73 -23.28 -29.97
N LEU A 64 -11.57 -22.27 -29.74
CA LEU A 64 -13.01 -22.32 -30.02
C LEU A 64 -13.30 -22.40 -31.52
N TRP A 65 -12.57 -21.64 -32.34
CA TRP A 65 -12.78 -21.65 -33.79
C TRP A 65 -12.41 -23.00 -34.40
N HIS A 66 -11.27 -23.56 -34.01
CA HIS A 66 -10.67 -24.65 -34.76
C HIS A 66 -10.80 -26.03 -34.13
N PHE A 67 -11.10 -26.11 -32.84
CA PHE A 67 -11.19 -27.38 -32.13
C PHE A 67 -12.61 -27.60 -31.65
N SER A 68 -13.49 -28.07 -32.55
CA SER A 68 -14.83 -28.49 -32.16
C SER A 68 -14.73 -29.75 -31.28
N ILE A 69 -15.23 -29.65 -30.06
CA ILE A 69 -15.14 -30.73 -29.08
C ILE A 69 -16.44 -31.53 -29.11
N ASN A 70 -16.37 -32.78 -29.57
CA ASN A 70 -17.50 -33.70 -29.50
C ASN A 70 -17.64 -34.28 -28.07
N ARG A 71 -18.27 -33.51 -27.17
CA ARG A 71 -18.41 -33.82 -25.72
C ARG A 71 -19.17 -35.12 -25.49
N LYS A 72 -20.25 -35.35 -26.25
CA LYS A 72 -21.10 -36.54 -26.18
C LYS A 72 -20.30 -37.82 -26.37
N ARG A 73 -19.41 -37.85 -27.37
CA ARG A 73 -18.57 -39.03 -27.67
C ARG A 73 -17.57 -39.36 -26.57
N LEU A 74 -17.05 -38.36 -25.84
CA LEU A 74 -16.13 -38.63 -24.72
C LEU A 74 -16.88 -39.27 -23.55
N LEU A 75 -18.02 -38.69 -23.16
CA LEU A 75 -18.86 -39.20 -22.08
C LEU A 75 -19.34 -40.63 -22.36
N GLN A 76 -19.83 -40.89 -23.57
CA GLN A 76 -20.25 -42.24 -23.98
C GLN A 76 -19.11 -43.28 -23.87
N ARG A 77 -17.87 -42.90 -24.21
CA ARG A 77 -16.71 -43.81 -24.08
C ARG A 77 -16.34 -44.10 -22.63
N ILE A 78 -16.50 -43.12 -21.74
CA ILE A 78 -16.26 -43.28 -20.31
C ILE A 78 -17.34 -44.19 -19.70
N MET A 79 -18.61 -43.93 -19.99
CA MET A 79 -19.74 -44.75 -19.53
C MET A 79 -19.65 -46.20 -20.03
N ALA A 80 -19.17 -46.40 -21.26
CA ALA A 80 -18.96 -47.74 -21.82
C ALA A 80 -17.68 -48.44 -21.32
N GLY A 81 -16.94 -47.88 -20.35
CA GLY A 81 -15.71 -48.46 -19.78
C GLY A 81 -14.50 -48.59 -20.73
N ARG A 82 -14.66 -48.25 -22.01
CA ARG A 82 -13.63 -48.43 -23.04
C ARG A 82 -12.49 -47.43 -22.86
N GLY A 83 -11.31 -47.91 -22.46
CA GLY A 83 -10.12 -47.07 -22.31
C GLY A 83 -10.24 -46.06 -21.16
N LEU A 84 -10.92 -46.46 -20.07
CA LEU A 84 -11.29 -45.62 -18.93
C LEU A 84 -10.17 -44.67 -18.48
N LYS A 85 -8.94 -45.18 -18.25
CA LYS A 85 -7.80 -44.37 -17.78
C LYS A 85 -7.46 -43.19 -18.71
N VAL A 86 -7.41 -43.43 -20.02
CA VAL A 86 -7.05 -42.40 -21.01
C VAL A 86 -8.19 -41.39 -21.18
N ASN A 87 -9.43 -41.87 -21.19
CA ASN A 87 -10.60 -40.99 -21.32
C ASN A 87 -10.84 -40.16 -20.06
N LEU A 88 -10.55 -40.69 -18.87
CA LEU A 88 -10.57 -39.95 -17.61
C LEU A 88 -9.53 -38.83 -17.62
N LEU A 89 -8.28 -39.11 -18.02
CA LEU A 89 -7.26 -38.06 -18.16
C LEU A 89 -7.70 -36.96 -19.15
N ARG A 90 -8.38 -37.33 -20.24
CA ARG A 90 -8.91 -36.34 -21.21
C ARG A 90 -10.03 -35.50 -20.60
N LEU A 91 -10.86 -36.11 -19.75
CA LEU A 91 -11.91 -35.39 -19.03
C LEU A 91 -11.28 -34.40 -18.04
N VAL A 92 -10.34 -34.84 -17.21
CA VAL A 92 -9.64 -33.96 -16.24
C VAL A 92 -8.91 -32.82 -16.95
N GLN A 93 -8.23 -33.10 -18.06
CA GLN A 93 -7.57 -32.05 -18.85
C GLN A 93 -8.56 -30.99 -19.35
N ARG A 94 -9.76 -31.41 -19.79
CA ARG A 94 -10.80 -30.50 -20.28
C ARG A 94 -11.43 -29.69 -19.16
N VAL A 95 -11.76 -30.34 -18.04
CA VAL A 95 -12.33 -29.66 -16.87
C VAL A 95 -11.33 -28.62 -16.36
N SER A 96 -10.06 -28.98 -16.21
CA SER A 96 -9.01 -28.03 -15.82
C SER A 96 -8.85 -26.89 -16.84
N SER A 97 -8.94 -27.13 -18.15
CA SER A 97 -8.92 -26.03 -19.14
C SER A 97 -10.07 -25.03 -18.93
N TRP A 98 -11.30 -25.50 -18.68
CA TRP A 98 -12.43 -24.61 -18.42
C TRP A 98 -12.29 -23.86 -17.10
N MET A 99 -11.79 -24.54 -16.07
CA MET A 99 -11.49 -23.90 -14.78
C MET A 99 -10.39 -22.84 -14.91
N ILE A 100 -9.34 -23.07 -15.71
CA ILE A 100 -8.30 -22.05 -15.98
C ILE A 100 -8.93 -20.81 -16.58
N ILE A 101 -9.81 -20.97 -17.59
CA ILE A 101 -10.49 -19.82 -18.22
C ILE A 101 -11.37 -19.09 -17.21
N ALA A 102 -12.14 -19.82 -16.39
CA ALA A 102 -13.02 -19.23 -15.39
C ALA A 102 -12.23 -18.46 -14.31
N PHE A 103 -11.19 -19.07 -13.73
CA PHE A 103 -10.36 -18.39 -12.73
C PHE A 103 -9.54 -17.25 -13.33
N ALA A 104 -9.00 -17.40 -14.54
CA ALA A 104 -8.30 -16.31 -15.21
C ALA A 104 -9.24 -15.12 -15.44
N PHE A 105 -10.49 -15.37 -15.83
CA PHE A 105 -11.49 -14.30 -15.94
C PHE A 105 -11.71 -13.60 -14.58
N LEU A 106 -11.91 -14.36 -13.50
CA LEU A 106 -12.08 -13.79 -12.15
C LEU A 106 -10.87 -13.00 -11.66
N VAL A 107 -9.65 -13.49 -11.94
CA VAL A 107 -8.39 -12.79 -11.62
C VAL A 107 -8.29 -11.49 -12.42
N ILE A 108 -8.57 -11.53 -13.73
CA ILE A 108 -8.54 -10.33 -14.58
C ILE A 108 -9.59 -9.31 -14.10
N THR A 109 -10.83 -9.72 -13.87
CA THR A 109 -11.88 -8.77 -13.45
C THR A 109 -11.62 -8.19 -12.07
N SER A 110 -11.17 -9.01 -11.11
CA SER A 110 -10.76 -8.50 -9.81
C SER A 110 -9.51 -7.63 -9.90
N GLY A 111 -8.54 -7.94 -10.77
CA GLY A 111 -7.34 -7.14 -10.98
C GLY A 111 -7.62 -5.78 -11.60
N LEU A 112 -8.60 -5.71 -12.51
CA LEU A 112 -9.06 -4.46 -13.11
C LEU A 112 -9.58 -3.46 -12.08
N LEU A 113 -10.05 -3.89 -10.89
CA LEU A 113 -10.41 -2.97 -9.80
C LEU A 113 -9.26 -2.08 -9.32
N GLY A 114 -8.00 -2.46 -9.57
CA GLY A 114 -6.86 -1.61 -9.29
C GLY A 114 -6.78 -0.36 -10.20
N TYR A 115 -7.63 -0.28 -11.22
CA TYR A 115 -7.74 0.87 -12.11
C TYR A 115 -9.02 1.63 -11.80
N GLU A 116 -8.88 2.93 -11.54
CA GLU A 116 -9.97 3.83 -11.16
C GLU A 116 -11.20 3.73 -12.07
N PHE A 117 -10.98 3.71 -13.40
CA PHE A 117 -12.06 3.58 -14.37
C PHE A 117 -12.92 2.33 -14.18
N PHE A 118 -12.31 1.18 -13.85
CA PHE A 118 -13.03 -0.08 -13.68
C PHE A 118 -13.56 -0.25 -12.25
N ALA A 119 -12.89 0.33 -11.26
CA ALA A 119 -13.33 0.33 -9.86
C ALA A 119 -14.78 0.81 -9.74
N VAL A 120 -15.15 1.88 -10.45
CA VAL A 120 -16.51 2.45 -10.44
C VAL A 120 -17.59 1.44 -10.86
N TYR A 121 -17.29 0.51 -11.78
CA TYR A 121 -18.31 -0.41 -12.35
C TYR A 121 -18.26 -1.81 -11.77
N LEU A 122 -17.10 -2.27 -11.32
CA LEU A 122 -16.89 -3.64 -10.87
C LEU A 122 -16.96 -3.76 -9.34
N ASP A 123 -16.89 -2.63 -8.63
CA ASP A 123 -17.02 -2.61 -7.19
C ASP A 123 -18.40 -3.13 -6.76
N GLY A 124 -18.42 -3.96 -5.73
CA GLY A 124 -19.59 -4.72 -5.27
C GLY A 124 -19.91 -6.01 -6.05
N ILE A 125 -19.35 -6.25 -7.24
CA ILE A 125 -19.57 -7.52 -7.98
C ILE A 125 -18.47 -8.54 -7.65
N ILE A 126 -17.19 -8.15 -7.78
CA ILE A 126 -16.04 -9.04 -7.60
C ILE A 126 -14.98 -8.30 -6.79
N PRO A 127 -15.01 -8.35 -5.45
CA PRO A 127 -14.16 -7.48 -4.65
C PRO A 127 -12.68 -7.89 -4.73
N PHE A 128 -11.79 -6.91 -4.69
CA PHE A 128 -10.35 -7.11 -4.88
C PHE A 128 -9.74 -8.04 -3.83
N ASN A 129 -10.29 -8.11 -2.62
CA ASN A 129 -9.83 -9.03 -1.57
C ASN A 129 -9.91 -10.52 -1.99
N TRP A 130 -10.79 -10.88 -2.93
CA TRP A 130 -10.87 -12.23 -3.50
C TRP A 130 -9.85 -12.50 -4.60
N HIS A 131 -9.16 -11.48 -5.13
CA HIS A 131 -8.18 -11.62 -6.20
C HIS A 131 -7.15 -12.72 -5.88
N ARG A 132 -6.63 -12.73 -4.65
CA ARG A 132 -5.68 -13.76 -4.17
C ARG A 132 -6.29 -15.16 -4.13
N VAL A 133 -7.58 -15.28 -3.81
CA VAL A 133 -8.28 -16.59 -3.78
C VAL A 133 -8.47 -17.11 -5.20
N TYR A 134 -8.85 -16.22 -6.14
CA TYR A 134 -9.00 -16.58 -7.54
C TYR A 134 -7.66 -16.95 -8.18
N ASP A 135 -6.59 -16.21 -7.87
CA ASP A 135 -5.24 -16.52 -8.34
C ASP A 135 -4.76 -17.87 -7.81
N PHE A 136 -4.96 -18.15 -6.52
CA PHE A 136 -4.69 -19.47 -5.95
C PHE A 136 -5.44 -20.58 -6.70
N GLY A 137 -6.74 -20.39 -6.97
CA GLY A 137 -7.54 -21.31 -7.77
C GLY A 137 -6.99 -21.50 -9.20
N LEU A 138 -6.55 -20.41 -9.84
CA LEU A 138 -5.92 -20.43 -11.16
C LEU A 138 -4.64 -21.27 -11.16
N VAL A 139 -3.71 -20.99 -10.24
CA VAL A 139 -2.41 -21.66 -10.14
C VAL A 139 -2.57 -23.16 -9.87
N VAL A 140 -3.43 -23.53 -8.92
CA VAL A 140 -3.76 -24.95 -8.63
C VAL A 140 -4.26 -25.65 -9.89
N THR A 141 -5.15 -25.00 -10.64
CA THR A 141 -5.72 -25.57 -11.86
C THR A 141 -4.68 -25.71 -12.97
N ILE A 142 -3.77 -24.74 -13.12
CA ILE A 142 -2.63 -24.79 -14.06
C ILE A 142 -1.72 -25.96 -13.71
N ILE A 143 -1.36 -26.16 -12.43
CA ILE A 143 -0.52 -27.27 -11.97
C ILE A 143 -1.14 -28.62 -12.36
N ILE A 144 -2.45 -28.80 -12.09
CA ILE A 144 -3.19 -30.01 -12.47
C ILE A 144 -3.19 -30.20 -13.99
N HIS A 145 -3.43 -29.12 -14.74
CA HIS A 145 -3.47 -29.16 -16.20
C HIS A 145 -2.13 -29.60 -16.81
N VAL A 146 -1.03 -29.03 -16.34
CA VAL A 146 0.34 -29.37 -16.76
C VAL A 146 0.67 -30.81 -16.41
N ALA A 147 0.33 -31.27 -15.19
CA ALA A 147 0.56 -32.65 -14.76
C ALA A 147 -0.13 -33.68 -15.68
N VAL A 148 -1.39 -33.41 -16.04
CA VAL A 148 -2.15 -34.25 -16.99
C VAL A 148 -1.55 -34.19 -18.41
N GLY A 149 -1.09 -33.01 -18.85
CA GLY A 149 -0.37 -32.85 -20.12
C GLY A 149 0.92 -33.67 -20.19
N LEU A 150 1.76 -33.60 -19.15
CA LEU A 150 2.97 -34.41 -18.98
C LEU A 150 2.64 -35.90 -18.97
N LYS A 151 1.53 -36.29 -18.34
CA LYS A 151 1.06 -37.68 -18.36
C LYS A 151 0.73 -38.14 -19.79
N PHE A 152 0.06 -37.32 -20.60
CA PHE A 152 -0.16 -37.65 -22.01
C PHE A 152 1.13 -37.75 -22.81
N PHE A 153 2.09 -36.86 -22.54
CA PHE A 153 3.40 -36.89 -23.19
C PHE A 153 4.15 -38.20 -22.91
N THR A 154 4.21 -38.63 -21.64
CA THR A 154 4.87 -39.90 -21.26
C THR A 154 4.19 -41.11 -21.89
N ILE A 155 2.86 -41.13 -21.96
CA ILE A 155 2.10 -42.18 -22.67
C ILE A 155 2.48 -42.20 -24.16
N ARG A 156 2.56 -41.04 -24.81
CA ARG A 156 2.87 -40.95 -26.25
C ARG A 156 4.32 -41.36 -26.56
N LYS A 157 5.27 -40.95 -25.72
CA LYS A 157 6.70 -41.25 -25.88
C LYS A 157 7.11 -42.62 -25.33
N ARG A 158 6.17 -43.40 -24.77
CA ARG A 158 6.39 -44.73 -24.19
C ARG A 158 7.51 -44.74 -23.13
N ILE A 159 7.65 -43.64 -22.37
CA ILE A 159 8.65 -43.50 -21.31
C ILE A 159 8.33 -44.48 -20.16
N ARG A 160 9.37 -44.98 -19.45
CA ARG A 160 9.25 -45.95 -18.35
C ARG A 160 8.22 -45.48 -17.32
N LYS A 161 7.06 -46.14 -17.31
CA LYS A 161 5.84 -45.65 -16.63
C LYS A 161 6.02 -45.43 -15.13
N ARG A 162 6.77 -46.28 -14.42
CA ARG A 162 6.85 -46.22 -12.95
C ARG A 162 7.58 -44.96 -12.48
N MET A 163 8.79 -44.72 -12.99
CA MET A 163 9.61 -43.58 -12.60
C MET A 163 8.98 -42.26 -13.03
N ALA A 164 8.52 -42.16 -14.28
CA ALA A 164 7.88 -40.94 -14.78
C ALA A 164 6.58 -40.59 -14.02
N ASN A 165 5.77 -41.58 -13.65
CA ASN A 165 4.57 -41.33 -12.84
C ASN A 165 4.92 -40.85 -11.44
N SER A 166 5.94 -41.44 -10.81
CA SER A 166 6.39 -41.03 -9.48
C SER A 166 6.86 -39.59 -9.51
N VAL A 167 7.72 -39.23 -10.47
CA VAL A 167 8.24 -37.86 -10.62
C VAL A 167 7.11 -36.86 -10.85
N ILE A 168 6.20 -37.12 -11.81
CA ILE A 168 5.07 -36.23 -12.07
C ILE A 168 4.24 -36.06 -10.78
N PHE A 169 3.90 -37.16 -10.11
CA PHE A 169 3.10 -37.12 -8.89
C PHE A 169 3.78 -36.33 -7.76
N THR A 170 5.04 -36.63 -7.44
CA THR A 170 5.78 -35.96 -6.36
C THR A 170 5.98 -34.48 -6.66
N THR A 171 6.30 -34.11 -7.92
CA THR A 171 6.46 -32.71 -8.32
C THR A 171 5.13 -31.97 -8.25
N THR A 172 4.02 -32.58 -8.70
CA THR A 172 2.68 -31.96 -8.60
C THR A 172 2.29 -31.71 -7.14
N ILE A 173 2.45 -32.71 -6.26
CA ILE A 173 2.15 -32.55 -4.83
C ILE A 173 3.05 -31.49 -4.19
N GLY A 174 4.36 -31.52 -4.49
CA GLY A 174 5.30 -30.52 -3.99
C GLY A 174 4.92 -29.10 -4.40
N LEU A 175 4.57 -28.88 -5.68
CA LEU A 175 4.11 -27.57 -6.15
C LEU A 175 2.81 -27.12 -5.50
N LEU A 176 1.84 -28.03 -5.32
CA LEU A 176 0.58 -27.71 -4.64
C LEU A 176 0.83 -27.33 -3.16
N LEU A 177 1.74 -28.03 -2.47
CA LEU A 177 2.12 -27.70 -1.11
C LEU A 177 2.83 -26.35 -1.02
N VAL A 178 3.76 -26.07 -1.94
CA VAL A 178 4.45 -24.76 -2.00
C VAL A 178 3.45 -23.64 -2.24
N VAL A 179 2.56 -23.76 -3.22
CA VAL A 179 1.56 -22.72 -3.50
C VAL A 179 0.58 -22.56 -2.34
N SER A 180 0.16 -23.65 -1.70
CA SER A 180 -0.68 -23.58 -0.50
C SER A 180 0.06 -22.90 0.66
N PHE A 181 1.33 -23.25 0.89
CA PHE A 181 2.16 -22.59 1.89
C PHE A 181 2.32 -21.09 1.59
N LEU A 182 2.62 -20.73 0.34
CA LEU A 182 2.73 -19.34 -0.10
C LEU A 182 1.41 -18.57 -0.03
N GLN A 183 0.27 -19.25 -0.02
CA GLN A 183 -1.05 -18.62 0.14
C GLN A 183 -1.45 -18.48 1.61
N PHE A 184 -1.24 -19.53 2.41
CA PHE A 184 -1.69 -19.63 3.79
C PHE A 184 -0.65 -19.24 4.84
N GLN A 185 0.59 -18.96 4.44
CA GLN A 185 1.47 -18.17 5.29
C GLN A 185 0.70 -16.89 5.61
N PRO A 186 0.40 -16.60 6.88
CA PRO A 186 -0.04 -15.27 7.25
C PRO A 186 0.90 -14.30 6.55
N GLY A 187 0.39 -13.21 5.99
CA GLY A 187 1.30 -12.11 5.76
C GLY A 187 2.10 -11.92 7.05
N LEU A 188 3.38 -11.58 6.97
CA LEU A 188 4.02 -10.99 8.15
C LEU A 188 3.22 -9.74 8.61
N SER A 189 2.29 -9.25 7.77
CA SER A 189 1.15 -8.44 8.17
C SER A 189 0.11 -9.26 8.97
N PRO A 190 -0.10 -8.98 10.27
CA PRO A 190 -1.23 -9.53 11.01
C PRO A 190 -2.55 -9.24 10.26
N PRO A 191 -3.57 -10.11 10.38
CA PRO A 191 -4.87 -9.86 9.77
C PRO A 191 -5.34 -8.47 10.16
N ILE A 192 -5.70 -7.65 9.17
CA ILE A 192 -6.34 -6.36 9.38
C ILE A 192 -7.65 -6.68 10.10
N GLN A 193 -7.65 -6.53 11.43
CA GLN A 193 -8.90 -6.46 12.17
C GLN A 193 -9.49 -5.11 11.80
N THR A 194 -10.29 -5.09 10.75
CA THR A 194 -11.29 -4.04 10.61
C THR A 194 -12.30 -4.34 11.70
N THR A 195 -12.21 -3.66 12.85
CA THR A 195 -13.37 -3.59 13.73
C THR A 195 -14.51 -3.01 12.89
N ASN A 196 -15.67 -3.66 12.91
CA ASN A 196 -16.82 -3.17 12.15
C ASN A 196 -17.14 -1.76 12.69
N PRO A 197 -17.24 -0.72 11.84
CA PRO A 197 -17.48 0.66 12.25
C PRO A 197 -18.82 0.91 12.99
N GLY A 198 -19.56 -0.13 13.35
CA GLY A 198 -20.89 -0.05 13.98
C GLY A 198 -21.02 -0.69 15.37
N ASP A 199 -19.99 -1.38 15.87
CA ASP A 199 -20.05 -2.03 17.21
C ASP A 199 -19.19 -1.30 18.26
N ASP A 200 -18.39 -0.31 17.86
CA ASP A 200 -17.53 0.45 18.75
C ASP A 200 -18.27 1.72 19.20
N ASP A 201 -18.58 1.78 20.50
CA ASP A 201 -18.96 3.01 21.18
C ASP A 201 -17.91 4.09 20.85
N PRO A 202 -18.26 5.23 20.22
CA PRO A 202 -17.30 6.26 19.85
C PRO A 202 -16.58 6.89 21.07
N THR A 203 -17.01 6.55 22.29
CA THR A 203 -16.33 6.94 23.54
C THR A 203 -15.43 5.85 24.13
N ALA A 204 -15.43 4.63 23.57
CA ALA A 204 -14.53 3.57 24.00
C ALA A 204 -13.10 3.90 23.54
N THR A 205 -12.34 4.52 24.43
CA THR A 205 -10.89 4.65 24.28
C THR A 205 -10.29 3.25 24.19
N VAL A 206 -9.93 2.81 22.99
CA VAL A 206 -9.07 1.64 22.81
C VAL A 206 -7.83 1.93 23.64
N PRO A 207 -7.48 1.09 24.64
CA PRO A 207 -6.27 1.31 25.40
C PRO A 207 -5.10 1.17 24.44
N ILE A 208 -4.56 2.30 24.01
CA ILE A 208 -3.33 2.34 23.24
C ILE A 208 -2.28 1.85 24.24
N GLU A 209 -1.79 0.63 24.03
CA GLU A 209 -0.63 0.16 24.76
C GLU A 209 0.42 1.26 24.66
N PRO A 210 0.96 1.75 25.79
CA PRO A 210 2.02 2.75 25.77
C PRO A 210 3.02 2.33 24.71
N ILE A 211 3.50 3.29 23.91
CA ILE A 211 4.64 3.07 23.05
C ILE A 211 5.73 2.56 23.99
N GLY A 212 5.90 1.23 24.06
CA GLY A 212 6.61 0.60 25.17
C GLY A 212 8.10 0.90 25.09
N ASP A 213 8.92 -0.02 25.58
CA ASP A 213 10.37 0.02 25.33
C ASP A 213 10.71 -0.30 23.86
N ALA A 214 10.04 0.36 22.91
CA ALA A 214 10.29 0.20 21.48
C ALA A 214 11.68 0.77 21.18
N VAL A 215 12.53 -0.08 20.60
CA VAL A 215 13.86 0.30 20.14
C VAL A 215 13.72 0.92 18.74
N GLY A 216 14.06 2.20 18.65
CA GLY A 216 14.13 2.95 17.41
C GLY A 216 15.57 3.09 16.92
N SER A 217 15.72 3.46 15.65
CA SER A 217 17.03 3.78 15.07
C SER A 217 17.00 5.08 14.28
N ALA A 218 18.02 5.90 14.43
CA ALA A 218 18.24 7.08 13.60
C ALA A 218 19.63 7.04 12.97
N THR A 219 19.73 7.37 11.69
CA THR A 219 21.00 7.46 10.96
C THR A 219 21.41 8.92 10.83
N ILE A 220 22.65 9.27 11.15
CA ILE A 220 23.20 10.62 11.00
C ILE A 220 24.47 10.51 10.16
N GLY A 221 24.42 11.02 8.93
CA GLY A 221 25.45 10.74 7.92
C GLY A 221 25.51 9.23 7.66
N ASP A 222 26.69 8.61 7.83
CA ASP A 222 26.90 7.17 7.61
C ASP A 222 26.74 6.32 8.88
N THR A 223 26.42 6.92 10.03
CA THR A 223 26.37 6.22 11.33
C THR A 223 24.93 6.02 11.80
N SER A 224 24.58 4.81 12.21
CA SER A 224 23.27 4.48 12.76
C SER A 224 23.34 4.34 14.29
N TYR A 225 22.45 5.04 14.99
CA TYR A 225 22.31 5.04 16.43
C TYR A 225 20.98 4.39 16.82
N GLN A 226 21.00 3.56 17.86
CA GLN A 226 19.81 2.98 18.45
C GLN A 226 19.39 3.81 19.67
N PHE A 227 18.09 3.92 19.91
CA PHE A 227 17.54 4.58 21.09
C PHE A 227 16.34 3.79 21.63
N ASN A 228 16.08 3.93 22.94
CA ASN A 228 14.84 3.43 23.53
C ASN A 228 13.83 4.58 23.60
N SER A 229 12.68 4.40 22.97
CA SER A 229 11.62 5.43 22.91
C SER A 229 11.12 5.87 24.30
N SER A 230 11.11 4.99 25.30
CA SER A 230 10.70 5.33 26.67
C SER A 230 11.64 6.31 27.37
N ASN A 231 12.87 6.50 26.85
CA ASN A 231 13.85 7.43 27.39
C ASN A 231 13.89 8.78 26.65
N VAL A 232 13.09 8.95 25.59
CA VAL A 232 13.05 10.19 24.81
C VAL A 232 12.07 11.16 25.47
N VAL A 233 12.54 12.38 25.74
CA VAL A 233 11.75 13.44 26.37
C VAL A 233 11.44 14.50 25.32
N THR A 234 10.17 14.90 25.21
CA THR A 234 9.77 15.91 24.23
C THR A 234 10.34 17.30 24.55
N ARG A 235 10.78 18.02 23.52
CA ARG A 235 11.15 19.44 23.56
C ARG A 235 9.97 20.36 23.24
N ARG A 236 8.82 19.81 22.84
CA ARG A 236 7.57 20.52 22.55
C ARG A 236 6.44 20.07 23.49
N PRO A 237 6.55 20.34 24.82
CA PRO A 237 5.49 19.98 25.77
C PRO A 237 4.18 20.74 25.52
N ASP A 238 4.22 21.80 24.70
CA ASP A 238 3.06 22.52 24.17
C ASP A 238 2.32 21.73 23.07
N ILE A 239 2.98 20.80 22.38
CA ILE A 239 2.38 19.96 21.33
C ILE A 239 2.11 18.55 21.85
N PHE A 240 3.09 17.90 22.49
CA PHE A 240 3.02 16.48 22.84
C PHE A 240 2.72 16.27 24.32
N LYS A 241 1.92 15.23 24.60
CA LYS A 241 1.73 14.69 25.94
C LYS A 241 2.94 13.88 26.39
N GLU A 242 3.02 13.64 27.70
CA GLU A 242 4.04 12.77 28.28
C GLU A 242 4.01 11.38 27.62
N GLY A 243 5.19 10.89 27.21
CA GLY A 243 5.35 9.64 26.47
C GLY A 243 5.24 9.76 24.95
N ALA A 244 4.78 10.90 24.42
CA ALA A 244 4.82 11.22 23.00
C ALA A 244 5.94 12.22 22.69
N PHE A 245 6.56 12.10 21.52
CA PHE A 245 7.68 12.95 21.12
C PHE A 245 7.85 13.01 19.59
N SER A 246 8.63 13.99 19.13
CA SER A 246 8.87 14.27 17.72
C SER A 246 10.15 13.61 17.17
N MET A 247 10.33 13.65 15.85
CA MET A 247 11.59 13.26 15.20
C MET A 247 12.78 14.09 15.69
N PHE A 248 12.55 15.36 16.04
CA PHE A 248 13.59 16.25 16.58
C PHE A 248 14.04 15.79 17.97
N ASP A 249 13.11 15.35 18.81
CA ASP A 249 13.39 14.88 20.17
C ASP A 249 14.32 13.64 20.15
N VAL A 250 14.20 12.79 19.13
CA VAL A 250 15.12 11.66 18.90
C VAL A 250 16.55 12.15 18.66
N LEU A 251 16.73 13.19 17.84
CA LEU A 251 18.05 13.76 17.57
C LEU A 251 18.68 14.33 18.85
N VAL A 252 17.89 15.07 19.62
CA VAL A 252 18.36 15.65 20.89
C VAL A 252 18.72 14.55 21.89
N HIS A 253 17.91 13.50 21.98
CA HIS A 253 18.21 12.36 22.86
C HIS A 253 19.54 11.69 22.49
N ILE A 254 19.84 11.49 21.20
CA ILE A 254 21.13 10.95 20.74
C ILE A 254 22.30 11.88 21.13
N ALA A 255 22.09 13.20 21.07
CA ALA A 255 23.08 14.19 21.52
C ALA A 255 23.27 14.16 23.05
N ASP A 256 22.20 14.02 23.82
CA ASP A 256 22.23 13.94 25.29
C ASP A 256 23.00 12.70 25.77
N LEU A 257 23.00 11.62 24.99
CA LEU A 257 23.82 10.43 25.21
C LEU A 257 25.32 10.63 24.89
N GLY A 258 25.71 11.80 24.37
CA GLY A 258 27.08 12.14 24.01
C GLY A 258 27.56 11.51 22.70
N HIS A 259 26.66 11.00 21.86
CA HIS A 259 27.02 10.38 20.58
C HIS A 259 27.34 11.39 19.47
N ILE A 260 26.75 12.58 19.55
CA ILE A 260 26.96 13.70 18.61
C ILE A 260 27.05 15.01 19.39
N GLN A 261 27.70 16.02 18.81
CA GLN A 261 27.65 17.40 19.30
C GLN A 261 26.54 18.14 18.55
N LEU A 262 25.43 18.44 19.22
CA LEU A 262 24.30 19.14 18.63
C LEU A 262 24.21 20.58 19.17
N ALA A 263 24.24 21.56 18.28
CA ALA A 263 23.85 22.93 18.59
C ALA A 263 22.50 23.22 17.93
N TYR A 264 21.56 23.74 18.71
CA TYR A 264 20.21 24.05 18.25
C TYR A 264 19.58 25.14 19.12
N HIS A 265 18.54 25.79 18.60
CA HIS A 265 17.72 26.74 19.34
C HIS A 265 16.26 26.68 18.89
N PHE A 266 15.35 27.16 19.74
CA PHE A 266 13.97 27.39 19.33
C PHE A 266 13.85 28.76 18.65
N ASN A 267 13.26 28.79 17.45
CA ASN A 267 13.02 30.04 16.73
C ASN A 267 11.52 30.37 16.74
N ALA A 268 11.15 31.37 17.54
CA ALA A 268 9.75 31.78 17.71
C ALA A 268 9.12 32.33 16.42
N THR A 269 9.91 32.93 15.52
CA THR A 269 9.41 33.43 14.23
C THR A 269 9.02 32.31 13.29
N MET A 270 9.65 31.13 13.40
CA MET A 270 9.29 29.95 12.60
C MET A 270 8.40 28.93 13.34
N ASN A 271 8.23 29.12 14.66
CA ASN A 271 7.58 28.18 15.58
C ASN A 271 8.16 26.75 15.47
N THR A 272 9.49 26.63 15.46
CA THR A 272 10.21 25.35 15.32
C THR A 272 11.57 25.41 16.01
N PHE A 273 12.08 24.25 16.41
CA PHE A 273 13.52 24.09 16.66
C PHE A 273 14.32 24.08 15.36
N VAL A 274 15.44 24.79 15.37
CA VAL A 274 16.41 24.91 14.27
C VAL A 274 17.69 24.21 14.68
N ILE A 275 18.19 23.34 13.80
CA ILE A 275 19.52 22.73 13.96
C ILE A 275 20.55 23.73 13.45
N ASP A 276 21.40 24.23 14.35
CA ASP A 276 22.51 25.10 14.00
C ASP A 276 23.67 24.27 13.44
N THR A 277 24.13 23.26 14.20
CA THR A 277 25.17 22.32 13.74
C THR A 277 24.99 20.91 14.31
N ILE A 278 25.46 19.92 13.57
CA ILE A 278 25.75 18.57 14.09
C ILE A 278 27.24 18.30 13.86
N ASN A 279 27.99 18.05 14.94
CA ASN A 279 29.44 17.85 14.91
C ASN A 279 30.21 19.01 14.22
N GLY A 280 29.72 20.24 14.39
CA GLY A 280 30.30 21.45 13.77
C GLY A 280 29.90 21.68 12.32
N GLU A 281 29.16 20.77 11.70
CA GLU A 281 28.71 20.86 10.31
C GLU A 281 27.32 21.52 10.22
N LEU A 282 27.12 22.36 9.20
CA LEU A 282 25.88 23.13 8.96
C LEU A 282 24.90 22.38 8.04
N PHE A 283 23.69 22.95 7.92
CA PHE A 283 22.66 22.61 6.92
C PHE A 283 22.12 21.19 7.00
N TRP A 284 21.92 20.69 8.21
CA TRP A 284 21.29 19.40 8.44
C TRP A 284 19.78 19.44 8.25
N TRP A 285 19.27 18.42 7.57
CA TRP A 285 17.84 18.13 7.48
C TRP A 285 17.58 16.65 7.77
N TYR A 286 16.34 16.22 7.62
CA TYR A 286 15.93 14.85 7.84
C TYR A 286 15.06 14.31 6.71
N ARG A 287 15.06 12.99 6.61
CA ARG A 287 14.09 12.20 5.87
C ARG A 287 13.58 11.11 6.78
N THR A 288 12.29 10.84 6.69
CA THR A 288 11.63 9.86 7.53
C THR A 288 10.61 9.09 6.72
N TRP A 289 10.38 7.84 7.10
CA TRP A 289 9.33 7.02 6.52
C TRP A 289 8.93 5.89 7.48
N TYR A 290 7.63 5.66 7.55
CA TYR A 290 7.05 4.60 8.37
C TYR A 290 7.23 3.21 7.74
N SER A 291 6.83 2.18 8.48
CA SER A 291 6.71 0.83 7.95
C SER A 291 5.91 0.84 6.64
N GLY A 292 6.43 0.18 5.60
CA GLY A 292 5.79 0.14 4.28
C GLY A 292 5.97 1.38 3.40
N GLY A 293 6.43 2.51 3.95
CA GLY A 293 6.72 3.74 3.22
C GLY A 293 8.11 3.76 2.56
N TRP A 294 8.42 4.86 1.88
CA TRP A 294 9.70 5.12 1.24
C TRP A 294 10.29 6.47 1.69
N PRO A 295 11.61 6.68 1.59
CA PRO A 295 12.23 7.93 2.02
C PRO A 295 11.68 9.15 1.29
N GLU A 296 11.25 10.16 2.04
CA GLU A 296 10.67 11.38 1.50
C GLU A 296 11.56 12.59 1.75
N ARG A 297 11.66 13.47 0.75
CA ARG A 297 12.31 14.77 0.87
C ARG A 297 11.35 15.79 1.50
N ASN A 298 10.83 15.44 2.67
CA ASN A 298 9.83 16.23 3.35
C ASN A 298 10.35 17.63 3.74
N VAL A 299 9.46 18.61 3.80
CA VAL A 299 9.75 19.97 4.29
C VAL A 299 9.02 20.26 5.59
N PHE A 300 8.57 19.23 6.29
CA PHE A 300 7.74 19.40 7.48
C PHE A 300 8.61 19.71 8.70
N ARG A 301 8.12 20.54 9.63
CA ARG A 301 8.82 20.86 10.89
C ARG A 301 9.12 19.57 11.64
N MET A 302 10.40 19.35 11.90
CA MET A 302 10.88 18.10 12.48
C MET A 302 10.36 17.88 13.90
N ASP A 303 10.22 18.96 14.66
CA ASP A 303 9.68 18.99 16.01
C ASP A 303 8.14 18.94 16.05
N HIS A 304 7.47 18.97 14.90
CA HIS A 304 6.03 18.71 14.77
C HIS A 304 5.76 17.26 14.30
N TYR A 305 6.77 16.57 13.78
CA TYR A 305 6.62 15.23 13.21
C TYR A 305 6.63 14.18 14.32
N HIS A 306 5.45 13.69 14.73
CA HIS A 306 5.33 12.65 15.74
C HIS A 306 6.12 11.37 15.37
N TRP A 307 6.96 10.88 16.27
CA TRP A 307 7.67 9.62 16.10
C TRP A 307 6.78 8.41 16.43
N LYS A 308 6.94 7.31 15.69
CA LYS A 308 6.26 6.03 15.98
C LYS A 308 7.23 4.86 15.83
N PRO A 309 6.93 3.70 16.46
CA PRO A 309 7.72 2.50 16.24
C PRO A 309 7.77 2.11 14.77
N LEU A 310 8.86 1.45 14.37
CA LEU A 310 9.16 1.04 12.99
C LEU A 310 9.36 2.21 12.00
N THR A 311 9.38 3.45 12.47
CA THR A 311 9.82 4.58 11.65
C THR A 311 11.33 4.54 11.44
N ARG A 312 11.75 4.76 10.20
CA ARG A 312 13.14 5.01 9.86
C ARG A 312 13.37 6.51 9.81
N LEU A 313 14.38 6.98 10.53
CA LEU A 313 14.78 8.37 10.58
C LEU A 313 16.22 8.49 10.10
N GLU A 314 16.47 9.42 9.17
CA GLU A 314 17.81 9.69 8.67
C GLU A 314 18.05 11.19 8.53
N PHE A 315 19.20 11.64 9.03
CA PHE A 315 19.69 12.99 8.94
C PHE A 315 20.77 13.10 7.87
N TYR A 316 20.65 14.11 7.03
CA TYR A 316 21.56 14.36 5.91
C TYR A 316 21.85 15.86 5.77
N GLN A 317 23.00 16.20 5.20
CA GLN A 317 23.31 17.59 4.85
C GLN A 317 22.58 17.98 3.56
N ALA A 318 21.74 19.01 3.64
CA ALA A 318 21.09 19.64 2.50
C ALA A 318 21.93 20.84 2.01
N SER A 319 21.55 21.40 0.85
CA SER A 319 22.14 22.67 0.42
C SER A 319 21.61 23.82 1.29
N GLU A 320 22.43 24.84 1.52
CA GLU A 320 22.04 26.08 2.18
C GLU A 320 20.76 26.65 1.56
N SER A 321 20.70 26.74 0.23
CA SER A 321 19.52 27.22 -0.50
C SER A 321 18.25 26.45 -0.16
N ARG A 322 18.33 25.12 0.02
CA ARG A 322 17.18 24.28 0.34
C ARG A 322 16.69 24.55 1.77
N ILE A 323 17.62 24.64 2.72
CA ILE A 323 17.29 24.96 4.12
C ILE A 323 16.67 26.35 4.21
N THR A 324 17.25 27.35 3.56
CA THR A 324 16.73 28.72 3.54
C THR A 324 15.32 28.78 2.96
N GLN A 325 15.03 28.04 1.90
CA GLN A 325 13.66 27.96 1.33
C GLN A 325 12.66 27.34 2.31
N ILE A 326 13.02 26.23 2.97
CA ILE A 326 12.17 25.59 3.98
C ILE A 326 11.90 26.54 5.16
N TYR A 327 12.93 27.23 5.64
CA TYR A 327 12.78 28.17 6.74
C TYR A 327 11.99 29.42 6.36
N SER A 328 12.10 29.90 5.12
CA SER A 328 11.26 30.98 4.60
C SER A 328 9.78 30.61 4.68
N SER A 329 9.40 29.42 4.22
CA SER A 329 8.00 28.98 4.28
C SER A 329 7.50 28.87 5.73
N PHE A 330 8.35 28.47 6.67
CA PHE A 330 7.98 28.41 8.08
C PHE A 330 7.73 29.79 8.70
N VAL A 331 8.52 30.80 8.31
CA VAL A 331 8.29 32.19 8.70
C VAL A 331 6.95 32.65 8.17
N GLU A 332 6.68 32.46 6.88
CA GLU A 332 5.44 32.91 6.24
C GLU A 332 4.19 32.23 6.83
N GLU A 333 4.26 30.92 7.13
CA GLU A 333 3.19 30.22 7.85
C GLU A 333 2.94 30.84 9.23
N ASN A 334 3.99 31.15 9.99
CA ASN A 334 3.82 31.71 11.32
C ASN A 334 3.33 33.17 11.30
N GLU A 335 3.77 33.97 10.32
CA GLU A 335 3.28 35.33 10.09
C GLU A 335 1.79 35.32 9.74
N ARG A 336 1.32 34.38 8.91
CA ARG A 336 -0.12 34.19 8.65
C ARG A 336 -0.89 33.82 9.91
N LEU A 337 -0.36 32.92 10.74
CA LEU A 337 -1.02 32.57 12.00
C LEU A 337 -1.15 33.80 12.92
N GLN A 338 -0.09 34.60 13.04
CA GLN A 338 -0.08 35.81 13.85
C GLN A 338 -1.02 36.89 13.31
N SER A 339 -1.07 37.09 11.99
CA SER A 339 -1.98 38.07 11.37
C SER A 339 -3.45 37.70 11.56
N ASN A 340 -3.74 36.40 11.69
CA ASN A 340 -5.06 35.86 12.03
C ASN A 340 -5.34 35.79 13.54
N THR A 341 -4.55 36.48 14.37
CA THR A 341 -4.70 36.50 15.84
C THR A 341 -4.64 35.09 16.46
N GLY A 342 -3.81 34.22 15.88
CA GLY A 342 -3.65 32.83 16.32
C GLY A 342 -4.71 31.86 15.78
N ASN A 343 -5.71 32.32 15.00
CA ASN A 343 -6.65 31.42 14.35
C ASN A 343 -6.02 30.80 13.11
N LEU A 344 -6.15 29.47 12.96
CA LEU A 344 -5.67 28.78 11.78
C LEU A 344 -6.70 28.93 10.65
N ILE A 345 -6.42 29.84 9.72
CA ILE A 345 -7.19 30.02 8.49
C ILE A 345 -6.35 29.51 7.33
N ILE A 346 -6.83 28.49 6.63
CA ILE A 346 -6.18 27.97 5.43
C ILE A 346 -6.75 28.72 4.22
N PRO A 347 -5.93 29.49 3.49
CA PRO A 347 -6.40 30.27 2.35
C PRO A 347 -7.15 29.43 1.33
N HIS A 348 -6.62 28.26 0.96
CA HIS A 348 -7.22 27.43 -0.07
C HIS A 348 -7.29 25.95 0.34
N VAL A 349 -8.50 25.41 0.45
CA VAL A 349 -8.75 23.98 0.66
C VAL A 349 -9.40 23.36 -0.55
N ARG A 350 -8.79 22.30 -1.09
CA ARG A 350 -9.32 21.56 -2.26
C ARG A 350 -9.59 20.11 -1.91
N ILE A 351 -10.75 19.60 -2.32
CA ILE A 351 -11.10 18.18 -2.20
C ILE A 351 -11.42 17.66 -3.61
N ALA A 352 -10.59 16.79 -4.14
CA ALA A 352 -10.83 16.07 -5.38
C ALA A 352 -11.36 14.67 -5.08
N GLY A 353 -12.69 14.50 -5.13
CA GLY A 353 -13.35 13.20 -5.09
C GLY A 353 -13.23 12.44 -6.42
N ARG A 354 -14.01 11.37 -6.57
CA ARG A 354 -13.98 10.52 -7.77
C ARG A 354 -14.51 11.24 -9.01
N ASN A 355 -15.59 12.00 -8.83
CA ASN A 355 -16.31 12.65 -9.93
C ASN A 355 -16.41 14.17 -9.76
N ASN A 356 -16.03 14.70 -8.61
CA ASN A 356 -16.25 16.08 -8.24
C ASN A 356 -15.00 16.70 -7.64
N VAL A 357 -14.85 18.00 -7.84
CA VAL A 357 -13.83 18.80 -7.18
C VAL A 357 -14.55 19.90 -6.41
N TRP A 358 -14.25 20.00 -5.12
CA TRP A 358 -14.73 21.06 -4.25
C TRP A 358 -13.55 21.94 -3.85
N THR A 359 -13.77 23.24 -3.84
CA THR A 359 -12.80 24.23 -3.38
C THR A 359 -13.47 25.12 -2.36
N PHE A 360 -12.74 25.43 -1.29
CA PHE A 360 -13.14 26.31 -0.20
C PHE A 360 -12.02 27.32 0.03
N GLU A 361 -12.41 28.57 0.28
CA GLU A 361 -11.48 29.66 0.55
C GLU A 361 -11.59 30.09 2.01
N ASP A 362 -10.48 30.55 2.58
CA ASP A 362 -10.39 31.09 3.94
C ASP A 362 -11.04 30.17 4.99
N VAL A 363 -10.70 28.88 4.94
CA VAL A 363 -11.26 27.87 5.84
C VAL A 363 -10.70 28.07 7.24
N ASN A 364 -11.55 28.51 8.16
CA ASN A 364 -11.24 28.53 9.58
C ASN A 364 -11.25 27.09 10.13
N VAL A 365 -10.13 26.65 10.68
CA VAL A 365 -9.94 25.31 11.21
C VAL A 365 -9.87 25.37 12.73
N THR A 366 -10.65 24.52 13.39
CA THR A 366 -10.67 24.37 14.85
C THR A 366 -10.07 23.04 15.25
N ALA A 367 -9.51 22.93 16.45
CA ALA A 367 -9.05 21.66 16.97
C ALA A 367 -10.24 20.76 17.34
N HIS A 368 -10.11 19.45 17.08
CA HIS A 368 -11.10 18.44 17.46
C HIS A 368 -10.58 17.43 18.49
N ASP A 369 -9.31 17.59 18.91
CA ASP A 369 -8.64 16.74 19.91
C ASP A 369 -8.74 15.23 19.62
N LEU A 370 -8.81 14.86 18.33
CA LEU A 370 -9.02 13.47 17.89
C LEU A 370 -7.93 12.52 18.40
N ARG A 371 -6.72 13.04 18.60
CA ARG A 371 -5.54 12.33 19.12
C ARG A 371 -5.11 12.85 20.48
N SER A 372 -6.07 12.95 21.39
CA SER A 372 -5.83 13.30 22.79
C SER A 372 -4.94 12.30 23.54
N ASP A 373 -4.58 11.16 22.95
CA ASP A 373 -3.54 10.26 23.45
C ASP A 373 -2.11 10.77 23.18
N ILE A 374 -1.91 11.51 22.08
CA ILE A 374 -0.59 12.02 21.65
C ILE A 374 -0.43 13.50 21.97
N PHE A 375 -1.43 14.30 21.61
CA PHE A 375 -1.29 15.75 21.57
C PHE A 375 -1.93 16.42 22.78
N GLN A 376 -1.39 17.59 23.13
CA GLN A 376 -2.03 18.49 24.08
C GLN A 376 -3.39 18.96 23.53
N PRO A 377 -4.32 19.39 24.41
CA PRO A 377 -5.56 20.03 23.97
C PRO A 377 -5.27 21.21 23.03
N ASP A 378 -6.20 21.45 22.11
CA ASP A 378 -6.16 22.56 21.14
C ASP A 378 -5.09 22.45 20.05
N VAL A 379 -4.36 21.32 19.96
CA VAL A 379 -3.43 21.06 18.86
C VAL A 379 -4.20 20.71 17.59
N ILE A 380 -4.14 21.59 16.60
CA ILE A 380 -4.77 21.39 15.29
C ILE A 380 -3.90 20.46 14.43
N THR A 381 -4.54 19.46 13.84
CA THR A 381 -3.96 18.49 12.91
C THR A 381 -4.56 18.61 11.52
N GLY A 382 -3.95 17.95 10.53
CA GLY A 382 -4.43 17.97 9.15
C GLY A 382 -5.86 17.44 8.99
N ILE A 383 -6.27 16.44 9.79
CA ILE A 383 -7.63 15.87 9.69
C ILE A 383 -8.71 16.85 10.15
N ASP A 384 -8.36 17.77 11.04
CA ASP A 384 -9.27 18.77 11.60
C ASP A 384 -9.78 19.74 10.52
N VAL A 385 -9.09 19.84 9.37
CA VAL A 385 -9.59 20.59 8.20
C VAL A 385 -10.88 19.98 7.66
N ILE A 386 -10.92 18.65 7.51
CA ILE A 386 -12.12 17.95 7.05
C ILE A 386 -13.22 18.01 8.10
N MET A 387 -12.87 17.85 9.38
CA MET A 387 -13.83 17.93 10.48
C MET A 387 -14.44 19.33 10.59
N SER A 388 -13.62 20.39 10.48
CA SER A 388 -14.06 21.79 10.48
C SER A 388 -14.99 22.12 9.32
N LEU A 389 -14.69 21.62 8.10
CA LEU A 389 -15.59 21.76 6.95
C LEU A 389 -16.93 21.04 7.19
N GLY A 390 -16.90 19.90 7.88
CA GLY A 390 -18.11 19.19 8.30
C GLY A 390 -18.94 19.96 9.33
N ASP A 391 -18.30 20.54 10.35
CA ASP A 391 -18.98 21.38 11.35
C ASP A 391 -19.64 22.63 10.73
N GLN A 392 -19.01 23.16 9.68
CA GLN A 392 -19.55 24.26 8.88
C GLN A 392 -20.67 23.82 7.92
N ASN A 393 -21.04 22.53 7.91
CA ASN A 393 -22.02 21.93 7.01
C ASN A 393 -21.68 22.09 5.52
N LEU A 394 -20.39 22.20 5.19
CA LEU A 394 -19.91 22.35 3.81
C LEU A 394 -19.68 21.00 3.14
N ILE A 395 -19.43 19.95 3.92
CA ILE A 395 -19.27 18.57 3.47
C ILE A 395 -19.91 17.60 4.45
N THR A 396 -20.17 16.38 4.00
CA THR A 396 -20.33 15.21 4.88
C THR A 396 -19.07 14.38 4.83
N TYR A 397 -18.67 13.75 5.93
CA TYR A 397 -17.47 12.91 5.95
C TYR A 397 -17.61 11.69 6.87
N GLU A 398 -16.76 10.69 6.63
CA GLU A 398 -16.56 9.55 7.52
C GLU A 398 -15.06 9.42 7.81
N ILE A 399 -14.73 9.06 9.05
CA ILE A 399 -13.37 8.71 9.48
C ILE A 399 -13.36 7.30 10.05
N SER A 400 -12.27 6.57 9.87
CA SER A 400 -12.09 5.24 10.47
C SER A 400 -10.67 5.07 11.01
N TRP A 401 -10.55 4.32 12.10
CA TRP A 401 -9.27 3.92 12.67
C TRP A 401 -8.65 2.76 11.88
N TYR A 402 -7.35 2.83 11.65
CA TYR A 402 -6.58 1.76 11.03
C TYR A 402 -5.34 1.43 11.86
N ASP A 403 -5.25 0.18 12.34
CA ASP A 403 -4.03 -0.33 12.96
C ASP A 403 -2.91 -0.57 11.93
N SER A 404 -3.30 -0.88 10.69
CA SER A 404 -2.39 -1.15 9.56
C SER A 404 -3.07 -0.78 8.24
N ILE A 405 -2.26 -0.41 7.23
CA ILE A 405 -2.76 -0.14 5.87
C ILE A 405 -1.77 -0.67 4.82
N GLY A 406 -2.25 -1.48 3.89
CA GLY A 406 -1.40 -2.09 2.85
C GLY A 406 -0.23 -2.88 3.44
N THR A 407 1.00 -2.43 3.15
CA THR A 407 2.26 -3.00 3.68
C THR A 407 2.72 -2.34 4.99
N ALA A 408 2.08 -1.27 5.44
CA ALA A 408 2.39 -0.61 6.68
C ALA A 408 1.77 -1.37 7.86
N HIS A 409 2.62 -2.07 8.62
CA HIS A 409 2.17 -2.94 9.72
C HIS A 409 1.72 -2.18 10.97
N LEU A 410 2.22 -0.95 11.15
CA LEU A 410 1.89 -0.11 12.29
C LEU A 410 1.56 1.29 11.79
N VAL A 411 0.27 1.59 11.79
CA VAL A 411 -0.28 2.88 11.41
C VAL A 411 -0.85 3.53 12.66
N ARG A 412 -1.94 2.96 13.22
CA ARG A 412 -2.62 3.44 14.43
C ARG A 412 -3.02 4.92 14.31
N ASN A 413 -3.86 5.17 13.31
CA ASN A 413 -4.33 6.49 12.94
C ASN A 413 -5.75 6.47 12.40
N TYR A 414 -6.41 7.63 12.48
CA TYR A 414 -7.64 7.89 11.77
C TYR A 414 -7.37 8.34 10.33
N PHE A 415 -8.16 7.80 9.40
CA PHE A 415 -8.15 8.19 7.99
C PHE A 415 -9.55 8.65 7.58
N VAL A 416 -9.59 9.59 6.65
CA VAL A 416 -10.84 10.02 6.01
C VAL A 416 -11.27 8.94 5.02
N THR A 417 -12.34 8.22 5.36
CA THR A 417 -12.85 7.09 4.57
C THR A 417 -14.01 7.48 3.68
N ALA A 418 -14.67 8.61 3.90
CA ALA A 418 -15.63 9.13 2.94
C ALA A 418 -15.72 10.66 2.97
N ILE A 419 -15.99 11.28 1.82
CA ILE A 419 -16.37 12.69 1.72
C ILE A 419 -17.50 12.83 0.70
N ASN A 420 -18.62 13.45 1.06
CA ASN A 420 -19.77 13.69 0.18
C ASN A 420 -20.26 12.44 -0.58
N GLY A 421 -20.23 11.26 0.08
CA GLY A 421 -20.61 9.97 -0.51
C GLY A 421 -19.53 9.27 -1.34
N ASP A 422 -18.38 9.91 -1.59
CA ASP A 422 -17.20 9.24 -2.12
C ASP A 422 -16.52 8.43 -1.01
N GLN A 423 -16.90 7.16 -0.91
CA GLN A 423 -16.42 6.23 0.12
C GLN A 423 -15.25 5.39 -0.38
N ALA A 424 -14.17 5.32 0.41
CA ALA A 424 -12.97 4.52 0.23
C ALA A 424 -13.29 3.04 0.01
N VAL A 425 -12.63 2.43 -0.97
CA VAL A 425 -12.84 1.03 -1.35
C VAL A 425 -11.53 0.40 -1.78
N GLY A 426 -11.22 -0.76 -1.20
CA GLY A 426 -10.04 -1.54 -1.58
C GLY A 426 -8.75 -0.76 -1.32
N THR A 427 -7.99 -0.46 -2.38
CA THR A 427 -6.77 0.36 -2.32
C THR A 427 -7.01 1.81 -2.74
N CYS A 428 -8.27 2.18 -2.96
CA CYS A 428 -8.68 3.52 -3.35
C CYS A 428 -9.24 4.29 -2.16
N GLY A 429 -8.82 5.54 -2.00
CA GLY A 429 -9.32 6.43 -0.95
C GLY A 429 -8.72 7.82 -1.03
N PHE A 430 -9.06 8.65 -0.05
CA PHE A 430 -8.49 9.99 0.07
C PHE A 430 -7.09 9.92 0.67
N VAL A 431 -6.12 10.49 -0.05
CA VAL A 431 -4.87 10.95 0.54
C VAL A 431 -4.91 12.46 0.63
N TYR A 432 -3.91 13.03 1.27
CA TYR A 432 -3.84 14.47 1.45
C TYR A 432 -2.43 15.02 1.29
N GLU A 433 -2.39 16.34 1.15
CA GLU A 433 -1.18 17.14 1.15
C GLU A 433 -1.51 18.52 1.74
N SER A 434 -0.58 19.13 2.47
CA SER A 434 -0.75 20.50 2.95
C SER A 434 0.61 21.17 3.19
N GLY A 435 0.68 22.48 3.04
CA GLY A 435 1.89 23.26 3.32
C GLY A 435 1.99 24.48 2.41
N ASP A 436 3.22 24.79 2.04
CA ASP A 436 3.58 25.88 1.12
C ASP A 436 3.50 25.44 -0.35
N THR A 437 2.91 26.26 -1.23
CA THR A 437 2.73 25.89 -2.64
C THR A 437 4.05 25.64 -3.39
N ASP A 438 5.17 26.22 -2.96
CA ASP A 438 6.51 25.98 -3.53
C ASP A 438 6.98 24.53 -3.34
N PHE A 439 6.41 23.81 -2.36
CA PHE A 439 6.73 22.41 -2.07
C PHE A 439 5.61 21.43 -2.40
N LYS A 440 4.61 21.88 -3.16
CA LYS A 440 3.52 21.05 -3.64
C LYS A 440 4.04 19.89 -4.48
N THR A 441 3.63 18.66 -4.15
CA THR A 441 4.13 17.38 -4.67
C THR A 441 5.64 17.11 -4.48
N ASN A 442 6.36 18.04 -3.85
CA ASN A 442 7.82 18.00 -3.68
C ASN A 442 8.22 18.36 -2.24
N GLY A 443 7.70 17.57 -1.30
CA GLY A 443 8.05 17.62 0.11
C GLY A 443 6.87 17.85 1.06
N ASN A 444 5.73 18.36 0.58
CA ASN A 444 4.52 18.48 1.39
C ASN A 444 3.70 17.19 1.44
N HIS A 445 3.65 16.44 0.33
CA HIS A 445 3.06 15.11 0.30
C HIS A 445 3.99 14.14 1.03
N ILE A 446 3.60 13.80 2.26
CA ILE A 446 4.38 12.97 3.17
C ILE A 446 3.51 11.83 3.71
N HIS A 447 4.11 10.69 4.02
CA HIS A 447 3.43 9.52 4.63
C HIS A 447 3.12 9.72 6.12
N LEU A 448 2.84 10.94 6.56
CA LEU A 448 2.31 11.22 7.89
C LEU A 448 0.79 11.23 7.80
N PRO A 449 0.05 10.40 8.56
CA PRO A 449 -1.42 10.44 8.55
C PRO A 449 -1.96 11.81 8.98
N SER A 450 -3.09 12.22 8.43
CA SER A 450 -3.62 13.58 8.63
C SER A 450 -3.96 13.90 10.08
N ASP A 451 -4.37 12.91 10.86
CA ASP A 451 -4.62 13.02 12.31
C ASP A 451 -3.33 13.11 13.14
N SER A 452 -2.15 12.98 12.53
CA SER A 452 -0.84 13.15 13.19
C SER A 452 -0.02 14.31 12.62
N ARG A 453 -0.52 15.01 11.60
CA ARG A 453 0.17 16.17 11.02
C ARG A 453 -0.24 17.42 11.75
N VAL A 454 0.54 17.85 12.73
CA VAL A 454 0.33 19.13 13.41
C VAL A 454 0.43 20.29 12.41
N MET A 455 -0.54 21.20 12.47
CA MET A 455 -0.69 22.31 11.54
C MET A 455 -0.31 23.63 12.22
N ASN A 456 0.32 24.54 11.47
CA ASN A 456 0.62 25.90 11.94
C ASN A 456 -0.29 26.92 11.22
N SER A 457 -0.03 27.21 9.94
CA SER A 457 -0.96 27.94 9.06
C SER A 457 -0.52 27.74 7.60
N PRO A 458 -0.71 26.54 7.03
CA PRO A 458 -0.28 26.25 5.66
C PRO A 458 -0.95 27.22 4.66
N GLU A 459 -0.36 27.36 3.48
CA GLU A 459 -0.96 28.13 2.39
C GLU A 459 -2.13 27.36 1.73
N TYR A 460 -2.03 26.03 1.69
CA TYR A 460 -3.11 25.18 1.18
C TYR A 460 -3.24 23.86 1.94
N ALA A 461 -4.41 23.25 1.81
CA ALA A 461 -4.61 21.85 2.12
C ALA A 461 -5.42 21.18 1.00
N GLU A 462 -5.04 19.98 0.63
CA GLU A 462 -5.65 19.26 -0.48
C GLU A 462 -5.90 17.81 -0.10
N TRP A 463 -7.13 17.34 -0.28
CA TRP A 463 -7.49 15.93 -0.27
C TRP A 463 -7.77 15.51 -1.70
N TYR A 464 -7.24 14.36 -2.10
CA TYR A 464 -7.47 13.86 -3.44
C TYR A 464 -7.58 12.34 -3.43
N TRP A 465 -8.49 11.86 -4.27
CA TRP A 465 -8.77 10.46 -4.46
C TRP A 465 -7.65 9.81 -5.27
N ILE A 466 -7.06 8.73 -4.76
CA ILE A 466 -6.13 7.89 -5.51
C ILE A 466 -6.44 6.41 -5.30
N CYS A 467 -6.00 5.58 -6.24
CA CYS A 467 -5.94 4.12 -6.11
C CYS A 467 -4.47 3.68 -6.11
N LEU A 468 -4.03 3.02 -5.04
CA LEU A 468 -2.67 2.49 -4.89
C LEU A 468 -2.48 1.16 -5.64
#